data_AF-A0A5E8HFZ0-F1
#
_entry.id   AF-A0A5E8HFZ0-F1
#
_cell.length_a   1.000
_cell.length_b   1.000
_cell.length_c   1.000
_cell.angle_alpha   90.00
_cell.angle_beta   90.00
_cell.angle_gamma   90.00
#
_symmetry.space_group_name_H-M   'P 1'
#
loop_
_entity.id
_entity.type
_entity.pdbx_description
1 polymer ?
#
loop_
_entity_poly.entity_id
_entity_poly.type
_entity_poly.pdbx_seq_one_letter_code
_entity_poly.pdbx_strand_id
1 'polypeptide(L)' 'MMDPESGLCAGCFRTIEEIGNWSRMTEGEREKVWGELPLRKAGNSSKDSVI' A
#
# COMPACT_ATOMS: atom_id res chain seq x y z
N MET A 1 -2.81 -9.96 -4.31
CA MET A 1 -3.95 -10.30 -3.43
C MET A 1 -4.19 -9.12 -2.49
N MET A 2 -5.45 -8.81 -2.18
CA MET A 2 -5.79 -7.79 -1.18
C MET A 2 -5.94 -8.46 0.18
N ASP A 3 -5.39 -7.85 1.21
CA ASP A 3 -5.64 -8.24 2.60
C ASP A 3 -6.99 -7.64 3.05
N PRO A 4 -7.99 -8.47 3.39
CA PRO A 4 -9.31 -7.98 3.80
C PRO A 4 -9.29 -7.26 5.16
N GLU A 5 -8.28 -7.47 6.00
CA GLU A 5 -8.22 -6.84 7.32
C GLU A 5 -7.66 -5.42 7.25
N SER A 6 -6.56 -5.21 6.52
CA SER A 6 -5.96 -3.88 6.35
C SER A 6 -6.55 -3.09 5.17
N GLY A 7 -7.22 -3.75 4.23
CA GLY A 7 -7.67 -3.13 2.97
C GLY A 7 -6.51 -2.78 2.01
N LEU A 8 -5.31 -3.30 2.28
CA LEU A 8 -4.11 -3.03 1.49
C LEU A 8 -3.72 -4.23 0.61
N CYS A 9 -3.04 -3.93 -0.50
CA CYS A 9 -2.41 -4.97 -1.31
C CYS A 9 -1.25 -5.60 -0.53
N ALA A 10 -1.25 -6.92 -0.39
CA ALA A 10 -0.22 -7.65 0.36
C ALA A 10 1.21 -7.50 -0.19
N GLY A 11 1.37 -7.07 -1.46
CA GLY A 11 2.69 -6.88 -2.06
C GLY A 11 3.21 -5.44 -1.98
N CYS A 12 2.36 -4.46 -2.26
CA CYS A 12 2.77 -3.06 -2.40
C CYS A 12 2.23 -2.14 -1.31
N PHE A 13 1.39 -2.65 -0.39
CA PHE A 13 0.81 -1.91 0.75
C PHE A 13 0.05 -0.63 0.34
N ARG A 14 -0.51 -0.63 -0.87
CA ARG A 14 -1.40 0.39 -1.41
C ARG A 14 -2.85 -0.06 -1.40
N THR A 15 -3.79 0.88 -1.39
CA THR A 15 -5.22 0.59 -1.58
C THR A 15 -5.52 0.30 -3.05
N ILE A 16 -6.72 -0.25 -3.33
CA ILE A 16 -7.18 -0.44 -4.71
C ILE A 16 -7.31 0.92 -5.43
N GLU A 17 -7.80 1.98 -4.77
CA GLU A 17 -7.93 3.29 -5.43
C GLU A 17 -6.56 3.87 -5.81
N GLU A 18 -5.57 3.75 -4.93
CA GLU A 18 -4.19 4.20 -5.22
C GLU A 18 -3.59 3.45 -6.41
N ILE A 19 -3.84 2.14 -6.51
CA ILE A 19 -3.35 1.32 -7.63
C ILE A 19 -4.07 1.70 -8.93
N GLY A 20 -5.40 1.83 -8.89
CA GLY A 20 -6.21 2.13 -10.07
C GLY A 20 -6.01 3.54 -10.61
N ASN A 21 -5.74 4.51 -9.73
CA ASN A 21 -5.57 5.91 -10.09
C ASN A 21 -4.10 6.34 -10.25
N TRP A 22 -3.13 5.44 -10.04
CA TRP A 22 -1.71 5.79 -9.96
C TRP A 22 -1.21 6.67 -11.11
N SER A 23 -1.62 6.38 -12.35
CA SER A 23 -1.21 7.14 -13.54
C SER A 23 -1.84 8.54 -13.64
N ARG A 24 -2.91 8.79 -12.89
CA ARG A 24 -3.65 10.06 -12.84
C ARG A 24 -3.31 10.90 -11.62
N MET A 25 -2.63 10.32 -10.63
CA MET A 25 -2.17 11.03 -9.46
C MET A 25 -1.09 12.05 -9.82
N THR A 26 -1.17 13.22 -9.22
CA THR A 26 -0.12 14.23 -9.25
C THR A 26 1.14 13.72 -8.56
N GLU A 27 2.26 14.41 -8.76
CA GLU A 27 3.51 14.08 -8.08
C GLU A 27 3.38 14.17 -6.56
N GLY A 28 2.79 15.25 -6.02
CA GLY A 28 2.60 15.40 -4.58
C GLY A 28 1.68 14.35 -3.95
N GLU A 29 0.70 13.83 -4.69
CA GLU A 29 -0.12 12.71 -4.22
C GLU A 29 0.69 11.40 -4.19
N ARG A 30 1.52 11.15 -5.21
CA ARG A 30 2.41 9.98 -5.26
C ARG A 30 3.46 10.02 -4.15
N GLU A 31 4.01 11.19 -3.86
CA GLU A 31 4.95 11.42 -2.76
C GLU A 31 4.33 11.10 -1.40
N LYS A 32 3.09 11.55 -1.16
CA LYS A 32 2.35 11.20 0.07
C LYS A 32 2.20 9.68 0.22
N VAL A 33 1.75 8.99 -0.83
CA VAL A 33 1.64 7.53 -0.81
C VAL A 33 2.99 6.89 -0.49
N TRP A 34 4.06 7.30 -1.16
CA TRP A 34 5.41 6.77 -0.90
C TRP A 34 5.89 7.03 0.54
N GLY A 35 5.58 8.18 1.12
CA GLY A 35 5.90 8.49 2.51
C GLY A 35 5.17 7.60 3.52
N GLU A 36 3.97 7.14 3.20
CA GLU A 36 3.15 6.30 4.09
C GLU A 36 3.46 4.79 3.95
N LEU A 37 3.98 4.34 2.80
CA LEU A 37 4.28 2.92 2.55
C LEU A 37 5.16 2.25 3.62
N PRO A 38 6.24 2.86 4.15
CA PRO A 38 7.06 2.23 5.18
C PRO A 38 6.28 1.94 6.46
N LEU A 39 5.40 2.87 6.86
CA LEU A 39 4.56 2.72 8.06
C LEU A 39 3.50 1.64 7.86
N ARG A 40 2.84 1.64 6.70
CA ARG A 40 1.87 0.60 6.32
C ARG A 40 2.52 -0.78 6.31
N LYS A 41 3.71 -0.88 5.70
CA LYS A 41 4.50 -2.12 5.68
C LYS A 41 4.88 -2.56 7.08
N ALA A 42 5.36 -1.65 7.95
CA ALA A 42 5.73 -2.01 9.32
C ALA A 42 4.52 -2.55 10.12
N GLY A 43 3.34 -1.95 9.96
CA GLY A 43 2.09 -2.43 10.56
C GLY A 43 1.63 -3.79 10.02
N ASN A 44 1.96 -4.11 8.76
CA ASN A 44 1.57 -5.37 8.11
C ASN A 44 2.68 -6.46 8.13
N SER A 45 3.92 -6.12 8.48
CA SER A 45 5.10 -7.01 8.42
C SER A 45 4.98 -8.22 9.35
N SER A 46 4.10 -8.18 10.35
CA SER A 46 3.82 -9.35 11.20
C SER A 46 3.06 -10.47 10.49
N LYS A 47 2.57 -10.25 9.26
CA LYS A 47 1.77 -11.23 8.50
C LYS A 47 2.46 -11.82 7.26
N ASP A 48 3.59 -11.26 6.82
CA ASP A 48 4.29 -11.67 5.59
C ASP A 48 5.39 -12.75 5.81
N SER A 49 5.53 -13.31 7.01
CA SER A 49 6.39 -14.49 7.26
C SER A 49 5.62 -15.80 7.05
N VAL A 50 5.26 -16.06 5.80
CA VAL A 50 4.85 -17.36 5.26
C VAL A 50 5.49 -17.36 3.86
N ILE A 51 6.64 -17.98 3.57
CA ILE A 51 7.23 -19.30 3.85
C ILE A 51 8.76 -19.12 3.87
#